data_AF-A0A2D8NA58-F1
#
_entry.id   AF-A0A2D8NA58-F1
#
_cell.length_a   1.000
_cell.length_b   1.000
_cell.length_c   1.000
_cell.angle_alpha   90.00
_cell.angle_beta   90.00
_cell.angle_gamma   90.00
#
_symmetry.space_group_name_H-M   'P 1'
#
loop_
_entity.id
_entity.type
_entity.pdbx_description
1 polymer ?
#
loop_
_entity_poly.entity_id
_entity_poly.type
_entity_poly.pdbx_seq_one_letter_code
_entity_poly.pdbx_strand_id
1 'polypeptide(L)'
;MYPYRIEGLGKNLIPTSTDFQVIDHYEKVTDEESAIFSRKIAEKEGMFVGYTSGACMQAIKQLNKSNIFDKDSVVVTVFCDHGSRYMSKIYSDEWMKNQGFSTKAKDEQESQIEFIR
;
A
#
# COMPACT_ATOMS: atom_id res chain seq x y z
N MET A 1 15.19 -12.50 10.69
CA MET A 1 14.58 -11.15 10.65
C MET A 1 14.87 -10.60 9.26
N TYR A 2 13.88 -10.54 8.38
CA TYR A 2 14.07 -9.94 7.05
C TYR A 2 13.98 -8.41 7.18
N PRO A 3 14.80 -7.63 6.47
CA PRO A 3 14.64 -6.18 6.43
C PRO A 3 13.27 -5.85 5.81
N TYR A 4 12.50 -4.99 6.47
CA TYR A 4 11.27 -4.45 5.90
C TYR A 4 11.61 -3.69 4.62
N ARG A 5 10.77 -3.84 3.60
CA ARG A 5 10.93 -3.16 2.31
C ARG A 5 10.27 -1.79 2.33
N ILE A 6 9.38 -1.53 3.30
CA ILE A 6 8.74 -0.23 3.50
C ILE A 6 9.67 0.87 3.99
N GLU A 7 9.58 2.03 3.34
CA GLU A 7 10.35 3.20 3.64
C GLU A 7 9.46 4.24 4.30
N GLY A 8 9.99 4.90 5.32
CA GLY A 8 9.28 5.92 6.07
C GLY A 8 8.39 5.41 7.21
N LEU A 9 8.15 4.10 7.32
CA LEU A 9 7.37 3.49 8.40
C LEU A 9 8.16 2.37 9.11
N GLY A 10 8.09 2.35 10.43
CA GLY A 10 8.75 1.33 11.26
C GLY A 10 10.21 1.65 11.55
N LYS A 11 10.56 1.74 12.83
CA LYS A 11 11.96 1.84 13.30
C LYS A 11 12.14 0.95 14.52
N ASN A 12 13.36 0.49 14.72
CA ASN A 12 13.76 -0.24 15.93
C ASN A 12 13.91 0.66 17.17
N LEU A 13 13.60 1.95 17.02
CA LEU A 13 13.70 2.97 18.06
C LEU A 13 12.35 3.66 18.19
N ILE A 14 11.84 3.75 19.42
CA ILE A 14 10.63 4.48 19.77
C ILE A 14 10.96 5.98 19.88
N PRO A 15 10.41 6.85 19.03
CA PRO A 15 10.63 8.28 19.12
C PRO A 15 9.99 8.86 20.40
N THR A 16 10.67 9.81 21.04
CA THR A 16 10.13 10.55 22.21
C THR A 16 8.92 11.42 21.87
N SER A 17 8.73 11.74 20.59
CA SER A 17 7.57 12.44 20.08
C SER A 17 6.31 11.56 19.97
N THR A 18 6.41 10.26 20.25
CA THR A 18 5.28 9.33 20.15
C THR A 18 4.53 9.28 21.47
N ASP A 19 3.31 9.79 21.48
CA ASP A 19 2.39 9.58 22.58
C ASP A 19 1.57 8.30 22.32
N PHE A 20 1.84 7.24 23.08
CA PHE A 20 1.14 5.97 22.94
C PHE A 20 -0.24 5.96 23.63
N GLN A 21 -0.53 6.93 24.50
CA GLN A 21 -1.80 6.99 25.23
C GLN A 21 -2.98 7.40 24.33
N VAL A 22 -2.69 8.08 23.21
CA VAL A 22 -3.71 8.53 22.24
C VAL A 22 -3.98 7.53 21.12
N ILE A 23 -3.35 6.35 21.15
CA ILE A 23 -3.47 5.32 20.11
C ILE A 23 -4.32 4.17 20.63
N ASP A 24 -5.53 4.04 20.09
CA ASP A 24 -6.48 2.99 20.51
C ASP A 24 -6.20 1.63 19.88
N HIS A 25 -5.65 1.60 18.65
CA HIS A 25 -5.50 0.38 17.87
C HIS A 25 -4.24 0.38 17.00
N TYR A 26 -3.66 -0.81 16.82
CA TYR A 26 -2.53 -1.05 15.93
C TYR A 26 -2.90 -2.12 14.89
N GLU A 27 -2.98 -1.71 13.63
CA GLU A 27 -3.24 -2.63 12.52
C GLU A 27 -1.93 -3.00 11.83
N LYS A 28 -1.66 -4.30 11.67
CA LYS A 28 -0.47 -4.78 10.96
C LYS A 28 -0.79 -4.91 9.47
N VAL A 29 0.13 -4.44 8.64
CA VAL A 29 0.03 -4.56 7.19
C VAL A 29 1.35 -5.11 6.67
N THR A 30 1.28 -6.04 5.72
CA THR A 30 2.48 -6.60 5.09
C THR A 30 3.02 -5.66 4.00
N ASP A 31 4.33 -5.71 3.75
CA ASP A 31 4.96 -4.93 2.68
C ASP A 31 4.35 -5.21 1.30
N GLU A 32 4.01 -6.48 1.03
CA GLU A 32 3.37 -6.90 -0.22
C GLU A 32 1.99 -6.24 -0.38
N GLU A 33 1.13 -6.33 0.63
CA GLU A 33 -0.21 -5.74 0.55
C GLU A 33 -0.15 -4.22 0.41
N SER A 34 0.79 -3.58 1.11
CA SER A 34 1.08 -2.15 1.01
C SER A 34 1.45 -1.76 -0.43
N ALA A 35 2.41 -2.47 -1.05
CA ALA A 35 2.83 -2.23 -2.43
C ALA A 35 1.68 -2.42 -3.42
N ILE A 36 0.93 -3.53 -3.31
CA ILE A 36 -0.20 -3.85 -4.18
C ILE A 36 -1.31 -2.79 -4.06
N PHE A 37 -1.63 -2.35 -2.84
CA PHE A 37 -2.70 -1.37 -2.66
C PHE A 37 -2.32 0.00 -3.23
N SER A 38 -1.05 0.39 -3.14
CA SER A 38 -0.54 1.64 -3.72
C SER A 38 -0.69 1.69 -5.23
N ARG A 39 -0.43 0.57 -5.90
CA ARG A 39 -0.69 0.42 -7.34
C ARG A 39 -2.19 0.51 -7.65
N LYS A 40 -3.04 -0.15 -6.85
CA LYS A 40 -4.50 -0.07 -7.00
C LYS A 40 -5.05 1.34 -6.85
N ILE A 41 -4.51 2.14 -5.91
CA ILE A 41 -4.90 3.55 -5.74
C ILE A 41 -4.55 4.34 -7.01
N ALA A 42 -3.35 4.14 -7.55
CA ALA A 42 -2.94 4.80 -8.79
C ALA A 42 -3.80 4.41 -10.00
N GLU A 43 -4.12 3.11 -10.14
CA GLU A 43 -4.93 2.58 -11.24
C GLU A 43 -6.41 2.96 -11.16
N LYS A 44 -7.00 2.96 -9.96
CA LYS A 44 -8.46 3.12 -9.78
C LYS A 44 -8.88 4.54 -9.44
N GLU A 45 -8.08 5.25 -8.66
CA GLU A 45 -8.41 6.58 -8.13
C GLU A 45 -7.59 7.69 -8.82
N GLY A 46 -6.63 7.33 -9.69
CA GLY A 46 -5.76 8.30 -10.37
C GLY A 46 -4.77 9.00 -9.43
N MET A 47 -4.60 8.51 -8.21
CA MET A 47 -3.72 9.11 -7.21
C MET A 47 -2.38 8.35 -7.15
N PHE A 48 -1.30 8.99 -7.57
CA PHE A 48 0.02 8.37 -7.59
C PHE A 48 0.76 8.56 -6.25
N VAL A 49 0.69 7.57 -5.38
CA VAL A 49 1.06 7.68 -3.96
C VAL A 49 2.21 6.76 -3.55
N GLY A 50 2.93 7.12 -2.49
CA GLY A 50 3.90 6.22 -1.89
C GLY A 50 3.25 5.05 -1.17
N TYR A 51 4.04 4.01 -0.86
CA TYR A 51 3.47 2.76 -0.37
C TYR A 51 3.08 2.73 1.09
N THR A 52 3.56 3.66 1.91
CA THR A 52 2.95 3.94 3.22
C THR A 52 1.47 4.31 3.08
N SER A 53 1.08 5.02 2.02
CA SER A 53 -0.32 5.33 1.73
C SER A 53 -1.13 4.07 1.38
N GLY A 54 -0.54 3.14 0.63
CA GLY A 54 -1.13 1.83 0.38
C GLY A 54 -1.30 1.02 1.66
N ALA A 55 -0.35 1.09 2.59
CA ALA A 55 -0.48 0.48 3.91
C ALA A 55 -1.67 1.05 4.69
N CYS A 56 -1.83 2.38 4.72
CA CYS A 56 -2.97 3.03 5.37
C CYS A 56 -4.32 2.54 4.80
N MET A 57 -4.45 2.49 3.47
CA MET A 57 -5.69 2.03 2.84
C MET A 57 -5.95 0.54 3.04
N GLN A 58 -4.91 -0.29 3.03
CA GLN A 58 -5.03 -1.70 3.35
C GLN A 58 -5.46 -1.90 4.81
N ALA A 59 -4.91 -1.14 5.77
CA ALA A 59 -5.34 -1.16 7.16
C ALA A 59 -6.82 -0.80 7.30
N ILE A 60 -7.28 0.29 6.66
CA ILE A 60 -8.70 0.68 6.66
C ILE A 60 -9.58 -0.43 6.12
N LYS A 61 -9.17 -1.10 5.03
CA LYS A 61 -9.90 -2.24 4.48
C LYS A 61 -9.96 -3.43 5.46
N GLN A 62 -8.89 -3.70 6.21
CA GLN A 62 -8.88 -4.75 7.24
C GLN A 62 -9.81 -4.40 8.40
N LEU A 63 -9.75 -3.17 8.91
CA LEU A 63 -10.63 -2.68 9.99
C LEU A 63 -12.10 -2.71 9.59
N ASN A 64 -12.41 -2.33 8.34
CA ASN A 64 -13.77 -2.43 7.82
C ASN A 64 -14.27 -3.88 7.76
N LYS A 65 -13.43 -4.83 7.33
CA LYS A 65 -13.78 -6.26 7.36
C LYS A 65 -14.01 -6.81 8.77
N SER A 66 -13.34 -6.22 9.76
CA SER A 66 -13.50 -6.53 11.18
C SER A 66 -14.69 -5.79 11.83
N ASN A 67 -15.53 -5.10 11.04
CA ASN A 67 -16.70 -4.33 11.50
C ASN A 67 -16.36 -3.26 12.55
N ILE A 68 -15.18 -2.63 12.45
CA ILE A 68 -14.82 -1.47 13.29
C ILE A 68 -15.64 -0.23 12.92
N PHE A 69 -16.06 -0.13 11.65
CA PHE A 69 -16.82 1.00 11.13
C PHE A 69 -18.27 0.58 10.90
N ASP A 70 -19.16 1.55 11.10
CA ASP A 70 -20.57 1.47 10.72
C ASP A 70 -20.88 2.42 9.55
N LYS A 71 -22.16 2.50 9.17
CA LYS A 71 -22.63 3.33 8.06
C LYS A 71 -22.46 4.83 8.29
N ASP A 72 -22.34 5.27 9.54
CA ASP A 72 -22.27 6.68 9.92
C ASP A 72 -20.82 7.11 10.22
N SER A 73 -19.88 6.16 10.17
CA SER A 73 -18.46 6.36 10.40
C SER A 73 -17.79 7.18 9.29
N VAL A 74 -17.01 8.19 9.68
CA VAL A 74 -16.17 8.99 8.77
C VAL A 74 -14.71 8.66 9.02
N VAL A 75 -14.04 8.08 8.02
CA VAL A 75 -12.64 7.65 8.11
C VAL A 75 -11.74 8.68 7.41
N VAL A 76 -10.74 9.17 8.15
CA VAL A 76 -9.72 10.08 7.61
C VAL A 76 -8.36 9.38 7.61
N THR A 77 -7.58 9.55 6.55
CA THR A 77 -6.23 9.00 6.45
C THR A 77 -5.29 9.96 5.76
N VAL A 78 -3.98 9.75 5.94
CA VAL A 78 -2.93 10.62 5.41
C VAL A 78 -2.12 9.85 4.36
N PHE A 79 -2.03 10.42 3.17
CA PHE A 79 -1.10 9.95 2.14
C PHE A 79 0.18 10.76 2.24
N CYS A 80 1.24 10.11 2.73
CA CYS A 80 2.43 10.79 3.23
C CYS A 80 3.28 11.42 2.13
N ASP A 81 3.31 10.81 0.94
CA ASP A 81 4.13 11.27 -0.18
C ASP A 81 3.66 10.72 -1.53
N HIS A 82 4.34 11.19 -2.58
CA HIS A 82 4.03 10.90 -3.98
C HIS A 82 4.77 9.66 -4.50
N GLY A 83 4.09 8.89 -5.36
CA GLY A 83 4.55 7.60 -5.89
C GLY A 83 5.82 7.68 -6.75
N SER A 84 6.17 8.86 -7.27
CA SER A 84 7.36 9.05 -8.13
C SER A 84 8.67 8.65 -7.46
N ARG A 85 8.73 8.72 -6.12
CA ARG A 85 9.91 8.30 -5.34
C ARG A 85 10.17 6.79 -5.41
N TYR A 86 9.19 6.03 -5.88
CA TYR A 86 9.17 4.56 -5.84
C TYR A 86 8.97 3.93 -7.23
N MET A 87 9.22 4.70 -8.30
CA MET A 87 9.10 4.23 -9.69
C MET A 87 9.95 2.98 -9.96
N SER A 88 11.19 2.96 -9.49
CA SER A 88 12.10 1.81 -9.63
C SER A 88 11.86 0.70 -8.60
N LYS A 89 10.80 0.81 -7.78
CA LYS A 89 10.46 -0.12 -6.70
C LYS A 89 9.05 -0.69 -6.88
N ILE A 90 8.10 -0.32 -6.02
CA ILE A 90 6.75 -0.88 -6.01
C ILE A 90 5.98 -0.68 -7.32
N TYR A 91 6.38 0.30 -8.14
CA TYR A 91 5.82 0.54 -9.48
C TYR A 91 6.59 -0.17 -10.61
N SER A 92 7.66 -0.91 -10.30
CA SER A 92 8.37 -1.78 -11.23
C SER A 92 7.96 -3.23 -11.00
N ASP A 93 7.42 -3.88 -12.04
CA ASP A 93 7.03 -5.29 -11.98
C ASP A 93 8.24 -6.21 -11.74
N GLU A 94 9.39 -5.88 -12.32
CA GLU A 94 10.63 -6.62 -12.10
C GLU A 94 11.02 -6.56 -10.62
N TRP A 95 10.97 -5.37 -10.02
CA TRP A 95 11.29 -5.21 -8.61
C TRP A 95 10.32 -5.98 -7.72
N MET A 96 9.01 -5.89 -8.00
CA MET A 96 7.98 -6.63 -7.27
C MET A 96 8.22 -8.15 -7.32
N LYS A 97 8.51 -8.70 -8.50
CA LYS A 97 8.86 -10.12 -8.68
C LYS A 97 10.13 -10.49 -7.91
N ASN A 98 11.17 -9.65 -7.96
CA ASN A 98 12.42 -9.87 -7.23
C ASN A 98 12.24 -9.81 -5.71
N GLN A 99 11.22 -9.11 -5.20
CA GLN A 99 10.85 -9.15 -3.78
C GLN A 99 9.97 -10.36 -3.42
N GLY A 100 9.53 -11.15 -4.40
CA GLY A 100 8.58 -12.24 -4.21
C GLY A 100 7.12 -11.76 -4.04
N PHE A 101 6.82 -10.51 -4.41
CA PHE A 101 5.47 -9.95 -4.32
C PHE A 101 4.66 -10.32 -5.55
N SER A 102 3.38 -10.64 -5.34
CA SER A 102 2.44 -10.93 -6.40
C SER A 102 2.20 -9.70 -7.27
N THR A 103 2.48 -9.85 -8.56
CA THR A 103 2.16 -8.86 -9.60
C THR A 103 0.85 -9.16 -10.30
N LYS A 104 0.11 -10.19 -9.87
CA LYS A 104 -1.18 -10.53 -10.47
C LYS A 104 -2.22 -9.47 -10.11
N ALA A 105 -2.34 -8.44 -10.95
CA ALA A 105 -3.66 -8.09 -11.44
C ALA A 105 -4.30 -9.38 -11.96
N LYS A 106 -5.61 -9.60 -11.75
CA LYS A 106 -6.28 -10.66 -12.50
C LYS A 106 -5.90 -10.47 -13.96
N ASP A 107 -5.40 -11.53 -14.59
CA ASP A 107 -5.07 -11.59 -16.01
C ASP A 107 -6.30 -11.08 -16.81
N GLU A 108 -6.36 -9.77 -17.07
CA GLU A 108 -6.95 -9.30 -18.30
C GLU A 108 -5.91 -9.69 -19.34
N GLN A 109 -6.20 -10.81 -19.98
CA GLN A 109 -5.50 -11.33 -21.15
C GLN A 109 -5.09 -10.13 -22.01
N GLU A 110 -3.80 -9.80 -22.07
CA GLU A 110 -3.30 -8.83 -23.04
C GLU A 110 -3.71 -9.39 -24.40
N SER A 111 -4.78 -8.84 -24.97
CA SER A 111 -5.19 -9.15 -26.33
C SER A 111 -4.01 -8.80 -27.22
N GLN A 112 -3.45 -9.79 -27.92
CA GLN A 112 -2.39 -9.56 -28.89
C GLN A 112 -2.82 -8.42 -29.81
N ILE A 113 -2.07 -7.31 -29.79
CA ILE A 113 -2.28 -6.21 -30.72
C ILE A 113 -1.84 -6.74 -32.09
N GLU A 114 -2.79 -7.22 -32.88
CA GLU A 114 -2.55 -7.56 -34.28
C GLU A 114 -2.43 -6.27 -35.08
N PHE A 115 -1.20 -5.94 -35.49
CA PHE A 115 -0.98 -4.90 -36.49
C PHE A 115 -1.42 -5.44 -37.86
N ILE A 116 -2.59 -5.01 -38.32
CA ILE A 116 -2.98 -5.18 -39.72
C ILE A 116 -2.13 -4.21 -40.54
N ARG A 117 -1.28 -4.74 -41.42
CA ARG A 117 -0.56 -3.97 -42.46
C ARG A 117 -1.43 -3.81 -43.69
#